data_AF-A0A956ZGS7-F1
#
_entry.id   AF-A0A956ZGS7-F1
#
_cell.length_a   1.000
_cell.length_b   1.000
_cell.length_c   1.000
_cell.angle_alpha   90.00
_cell.angle_beta   90.00
_cell.angle_gamma   90.00
#
_symmetry.space_group_name_H-M   'P 1'
#
loop_
_entity.id
_entity.type
_entity.pdbx_description
1 polymer ?
#
loop_
_entity_poly.entity_id
_entity_poly.type
_entity_poly.pdbx_seq_one_letter_code
_entity_poly.pdbx_strand_id
1 'polypeptide(L)'
;EAEAENKYNLLTQNIVEVETVEKAETIEEFDSRKWKTLAIIGLGACFLVNFILPSMRFRYILPFIPIILIIYLTAADMMLTQRRKIIRYVLPVIPWILLALPQLEVLAIMPETNTGEIVDIIARDADSKKDLVVISWQIIAPAINYYLPRDIESVSFPDLRRSDFNHWPEMQDRVKDSKRLEALFEKMKQTVDEGGRIWLIERARDLTVHKDPEKRLKEDIAFEETFTLRMDQIHSWLKENAEQRGEIRMAPGRDFPIFLTTFVKSNSGIKPELRPQPAP
;
A
#
# COMPACT_ATOMS: atom_id res chain seq x y z
N GLU A 1 -29.90 74.41 -23.20
CA GLU A 1 -30.62 73.19 -23.63
C GLU A 1 -29.70 72.15 -24.25
N ALA A 2 -28.91 72.47 -25.28
CA ALA A 2 -28.02 71.50 -25.95
C ALA A 2 -27.02 70.76 -25.03
N GLU A 3 -26.51 71.41 -23.97
CA GLU A 3 -25.56 70.79 -23.04
C GLU A 3 -26.22 69.78 -22.09
N ALA A 4 -27.49 70.02 -21.71
CA ALA A 4 -28.25 69.11 -20.87
C ALA A 4 -28.66 67.84 -21.64
N GLU A 5 -28.99 68.00 -22.92
CA GLU A 5 -29.33 66.91 -23.83
C GLU A 5 -28.13 65.99 -24.09
N ASN A 6 -26.93 66.57 -24.26
CA ASN A 6 -25.70 65.78 -24.45
C ASN A 6 -25.33 64.98 -23.19
N LYS A 7 -25.50 65.56 -22.00
CA LYS A 7 -25.23 64.89 -20.72
C LYS A 7 -26.22 63.75 -20.47
N TYR A 8 -27.49 63.93 -20.84
CA TYR A 8 -28.51 62.90 -20.76
C TYR A 8 -28.23 61.73 -21.72
N ASN A 9 -27.82 62.01 -22.96
CA ASN A 9 -27.46 60.99 -23.94
C ASN A 9 -26.22 60.18 -23.52
N LEU A 10 -25.20 60.82 -22.94
CA LEU A 10 -24.02 60.15 -22.39
C LEU A 10 -24.35 59.27 -21.17
N LEU A 11 -25.22 59.74 -20.27
CA LEU A 11 -25.71 58.94 -19.14
C LEU A 11 -26.51 57.73 -19.62
N THR A 12 -27.35 57.90 -20.64
CA THR A 12 -28.18 56.83 -21.19
C THR A 12 -27.33 55.80 -21.93
N GLN A 13 -26.32 56.24 -22.70
CA GLN A 13 -25.35 55.34 -23.33
C GLN A 13 -24.55 54.55 -22.28
N ASN A 14 -24.03 55.20 -21.24
CA ASN A 14 -23.27 54.51 -20.20
C ASN A 14 -24.14 53.51 -19.40
N ILE A 15 -25.41 53.84 -19.14
CA ILE A 15 -26.34 52.92 -18.46
C ILE A 15 -26.64 51.70 -19.35
N VAL A 16 -26.89 51.92 -20.64
CA VAL A 16 -27.11 50.83 -21.60
C VAL A 16 -25.85 49.98 -21.76
N GLU A 17 -24.67 50.59 -21.81
CA GLU A 17 -23.40 49.88 -21.96
C GLU A 17 -23.09 49.04 -20.71
N VAL A 18 -23.30 49.58 -19.50
CA VAL A 18 -23.18 48.83 -18.23
C VAL A 18 -24.22 47.71 -18.14
N GLU A 19 -25.48 47.94 -18.53
CA GLU A 19 -26.49 46.87 -18.59
C GLU A 19 -26.14 45.79 -19.62
N THR A 20 -25.56 46.15 -20.78
CA THR A 20 -25.15 45.17 -21.80
C THR A 20 -23.90 44.38 -21.40
N VAL A 21 -22.99 44.97 -20.63
CA VAL A 21 -21.83 44.25 -20.08
C VAL A 21 -22.25 43.33 -18.92
N GLU A 22 -23.21 43.73 -18.08
CA GLU A 22 -23.79 42.86 -17.05
C GLU A 22 -24.69 41.75 -17.62
N LYS A 23 -25.44 42.00 -18.71
CA LYS A 23 -26.32 41.01 -19.35
C LYS A 23 -25.61 40.05 -20.32
N ALA A 24 -24.33 40.27 -20.62
CA ALA A 24 -23.54 39.37 -21.48
C ALA A 24 -22.80 38.27 -20.71
N GLU A 25 -22.94 38.16 -19.39
CA GLU A 25 -22.69 36.90 -18.70
C GLU A 25 -23.95 36.04 -18.82
N THR A 26 -24.08 35.32 -19.94
CA THR A 26 -25.03 34.20 -20.07
C THR A 26 -24.82 33.25 -18.89
N ILE A 27 -25.71 33.35 -17.90
CA ILE A 27 -25.87 32.36 -16.83
C ILE A 27 -26.41 31.11 -17.51
N GLU A 28 -25.50 30.25 -17.99
CA GLU A 28 -25.88 28.91 -18.45
C GLU A 28 -26.57 28.19 -17.29
N GLU A 29 -27.82 27.79 -17.49
CA GLU A 29 -28.53 26.90 -16.59
C GLU A 29 -27.72 25.62 -16.36
N PHE A 30 -27.75 25.13 -15.12
CA PHE A 30 -27.01 23.98 -14.66
C PHE A 30 -27.28 22.73 -15.53
N ASP A 31 -26.34 22.40 -16.42
CA ASP A 31 -26.42 21.17 -17.21
C ASP A 31 -25.83 19.99 -16.42
N SER A 32 -26.68 19.37 -15.61
CA SER A 32 -26.34 18.18 -14.82
C SER A 32 -25.73 17.04 -15.65
N ARG A 33 -25.95 16.99 -16.97
CA ARG A 33 -25.41 15.91 -17.82
C ARG A 33 -23.91 16.07 -18.03
N LYS A 34 -23.43 17.27 -18.36
CA LYS A 34 -21.99 17.52 -18.57
C LYS A 34 -21.16 17.16 -17.33
N TRP A 35 -21.69 17.46 -16.15
CA TRP A 35 -21.01 17.18 -14.88
C TRP A 35 -21.05 15.71 -14.48
N LYS A 36 -22.16 15.01 -14.75
CA LYS A 36 -22.21 13.53 -14.62
C LYS A 36 -21.23 12.87 -15.56
N THR A 37 -21.10 13.36 -16.80
CA THR A 37 -20.12 12.86 -17.77
C THR A 37 -18.69 13.06 -17.27
N LEU A 38 -18.37 14.23 -16.71
CA LEU A 38 -17.05 14.50 -16.13
C LEU A 38 -16.73 13.55 -14.96
N ALA A 39 -17.71 13.31 -14.07
CA ALA A 39 -17.56 12.38 -12.95
C ALA A 39 -17.37 10.93 -13.44
N ILE A 40 -18.11 10.50 -14.46
CA ILE A 40 -17.98 9.17 -15.08
C ILE A 40 -16.61 9.01 -15.75
N ILE A 41 -16.13 10.03 -16.48
CA ILE A 41 -14.81 10.01 -17.11
C ILE A 41 -13.71 9.98 -16.04
N GLY A 42 -13.83 10.78 -14.98
CA GLY A 42 -12.91 10.75 -13.84
C GLY A 42 -12.87 9.38 -13.15
N LEU A 43 -14.05 8.76 -12.92
CA LEU A 43 -14.16 7.40 -12.41
C LEU A 43 -13.51 6.38 -13.34
N GLY A 44 -13.72 6.50 -14.66
CA GLY A 44 -13.09 5.66 -15.66
C GLY A 44 -11.58 5.78 -15.66
N ALA A 45 -11.04 7.00 -15.56
CA ALA A 45 -9.60 7.25 -15.48
C ALA A 45 -9.00 6.69 -14.18
N CYS A 46 -9.64 6.88 -13.03
CA CYS A 46 -9.21 6.28 -11.77
C CYS A 46 -9.26 4.76 -11.81
N PHE A 47 -10.28 4.17 -12.43
CA PHE A 47 -10.38 2.73 -12.62
C PHE A 47 -9.25 2.20 -13.52
N LEU A 48 -8.96 2.90 -14.63
CA LEU A 48 -7.88 2.55 -15.55
C LEU A 48 -6.51 2.61 -14.87
N VAL A 49 -6.24 3.68 -14.10
CA VAL A 49 -5.00 3.84 -13.34
C VAL A 49 -4.84 2.74 -12.29
N ASN A 50 -5.92 2.36 -11.60
CA ASN A 50 -5.90 1.27 -10.60
C ASN A 50 -5.70 -0.12 -11.24
N PHE A 51 -6.11 -0.29 -12.50
CA PHE A 51 -5.89 -1.53 -13.25
C PHE A 51 -4.42 -1.66 -13.72
N ILE A 52 -3.75 -0.54 -13.96
CA ILE A 52 -2.36 -0.50 -14.46
C ILE A 52 -1.35 -0.42 -13.29
N LEU A 53 -1.67 0.31 -12.21
CA LEU A 53 -0.90 0.41 -10.96
C LEU A 53 -1.79 -0.08 -9.79
N PRO A 54 -1.76 -1.37 -9.42
CA PRO A 54 -2.62 -1.92 -8.39
C PRO A 54 -2.19 -1.54 -6.96
N SER A 55 -2.05 -0.24 -6.65
CA SER A 55 -1.75 0.18 -5.29
C SER A 55 -3.00 0.06 -4.42
N MET A 56 -2.90 -0.71 -3.33
CA MET A 56 -4.00 -0.97 -2.41
C MET A 56 -4.65 0.31 -1.82
N ARG A 57 -3.91 1.43 -1.78
CA ARG A 57 -4.40 2.72 -1.24
C ARG A 57 -5.54 3.34 -2.07
N PHE A 58 -5.51 3.20 -3.39
CA PHE A 58 -6.61 3.68 -4.24
C PHE A 58 -7.88 2.85 -4.01
N ARG A 59 -7.75 1.55 -3.69
CA ARG A 59 -8.89 0.63 -3.49
C ARG A 59 -9.83 1.02 -2.34
N TYR A 60 -9.34 1.69 -1.30
CA TYR A 60 -10.14 2.11 -0.14
C TYR A 60 -10.77 3.50 -0.29
N ILE A 61 -10.18 4.38 -1.10
CA ILE A 61 -10.70 5.74 -1.37
C ILE A 61 -11.62 5.73 -2.59
N LEU A 62 -11.35 4.88 -3.61
CA LEU A 62 -12.11 4.78 -4.85
C LEU A 62 -13.64 4.69 -4.67
N PRO A 63 -14.16 3.93 -3.70
CA PRO A 63 -15.61 3.84 -3.49
C PRO A 63 -16.25 5.17 -3.06
N PHE A 64 -15.48 6.05 -2.39
CA PHE A 64 -15.95 7.33 -1.87
C PHE A 64 -15.74 8.48 -2.84
N ILE A 65 -14.88 8.30 -3.86
CA ILE A 65 -14.59 9.28 -4.90
C ILE A 65 -15.85 9.87 -5.56
N PRO A 66 -16.85 9.06 -6.01
CA PRO A 66 -18.06 9.61 -6.63
C PRO A 66 -18.83 10.55 -5.70
N ILE A 67 -18.93 10.20 -4.42
CA ILE A 67 -19.68 10.94 -3.42
C ILE A 67 -18.94 12.24 -3.06
N ILE A 68 -17.62 12.17 -2.89
CA ILE A 68 -16.77 13.35 -2.63
C ILE A 68 -16.84 14.31 -3.82
N LEU A 69 -16.81 13.81 -5.07
CA LEU A 69 -16.99 14.62 -6.28
C LEU A 69 -18.34 15.33 -6.30
N ILE A 70 -19.43 14.61 -6.06
CA ILE A 70 -20.77 15.18 -6.10
C ILE A 70 -20.94 16.24 -5.02
N ILE A 71 -20.51 15.98 -3.79
CA ILE A 71 -20.61 16.94 -2.68
C ILE A 71 -19.75 18.17 -2.95
N TYR A 72 -18.51 18.00 -3.38
CA TYR A 72 -17.59 19.10 -3.63
C TYR A 72 -18.03 19.97 -4.81
N LEU A 73 -18.47 19.35 -5.91
CA LEU A 73 -18.97 20.08 -7.10
C LEU A 73 -20.26 20.84 -6.79
N THR A 74 -21.17 20.23 -6.01
CA THR A 74 -22.41 20.89 -5.59
C THR A 74 -22.11 22.08 -4.68
N ALA A 75 -21.19 21.94 -3.73
CA ALA A 75 -20.78 23.03 -2.85
C ALA A 75 -20.04 24.16 -3.60
N ALA A 76 -19.18 23.81 -4.56
CA ALA A 76 -18.47 24.79 -5.39
C ALA A 76 -19.43 25.59 -6.28
N ASP A 77 -20.44 24.96 -6.86
CA ASP A 77 -21.45 25.63 -7.69
C ASP A 77 -22.35 26.58 -6.88
N MET A 78 -22.75 26.15 -5.67
CA MET A 78 -23.49 27.00 -4.73
C MET A 78 -22.71 28.23 -4.25
N MET A 79 -21.37 28.14 -4.17
CA MET A 79 -20.52 29.24 -3.68
C MET A 79 -19.97 30.15 -4.79
N LEU A 80 -19.92 29.69 -6.05
CA LEU A 80 -19.21 30.37 -7.15
C LEU A 80 -20.12 30.78 -8.32
N THR A 81 -21.42 30.88 -8.07
CA THR A 81 -22.46 31.18 -9.07
C THR A 81 -22.24 32.52 -9.78
N GLN A 82 -21.44 33.44 -9.22
CA GLN A 82 -21.08 34.75 -9.81
C GLN A 82 -19.62 34.89 -10.29
N ARG A 83 -18.84 33.80 -10.39
CA ARG A 83 -17.41 33.89 -10.81
C ARG A 83 -17.16 33.29 -12.20
N ARG A 84 -16.12 33.82 -12.87
CA ARG A 84 -15.66 33.48 -14.24
C ARG A 84 -15.64 31.97 -14.51
N LYS A 85 -16.10 31.57 -15.71
CA LYS A 85 -16.24 30.17 -16.18
C LYS A 85 -15.00 29.29 -15.91
N ILE A 86 -13.79 29.81 -16.04
CA ILE A 86 -12.54 29.06 -15.81
C ILE A 86 -12.44 28.51 -14.37
N ILE A 87 -12.89 29.27 -13.38
CA ILE A 87 -12.79 28.85 -11.97
C ILE A 87 -13.67 27.62 -11.72
N ARG A 88 -14.83 27.51 -12.38
CA ARG A 88 -15.73 26.36 -12.25
C ARG A 88 -15.12 25.05 -12.75
N TYR A 89 -14.23 25.11 -13.74
CA TYR A 89 -13.57 23.93 -14.30
C TYR A 89 -12.24 23.59 -13.61
N VAL A 90 -11.50 24.59 -13.13
CA VAL A 90 -10.18 24.39 -12.50
C VAL A 90 -10.30 23.97 -11.04
N LEU A 91 -11.21 24.57 -10.27
CA LEU A 91 -11.37 24.29 -8.83
C LEU A 91 -11.63 22.80 -8.54
N PRO A 92 -12.46 22.08 -9.31
CA PRO A 92 -12.70 20.65 -9.11
C PRO A 92 -11.47 19.77 -9.30
N VAL A 93 -10.49 20.21 -10.10
CA VAL A 93 -9.28 19.43 -10.44
C VAL A 93 -8.20 19.60 -9.36
N ILE A 94 -8.21 20.69 -8.61
CA ILE A 94 -7.18 20.99 -7.59
C ILE A 94 -7.10 19.93 -6.47
N PRO A 95 -8.22 19.48 -5.85
CA PRO A 95 -8.17 18.41 -4.86
C PRO A 95 -7.60 17.10 -5.42
N TRP A 96 -7.83 16.81 -6.70
CA TRP A 96 -7.27 15.63 -7.37
C TRP A 96 -5.76 15.73 -7.52
N ILE A 97 -5.26 16.89 -7.95
CA ILE A 97 -3.82 17.12 -8.06
C ILE A 97 -3.18 17.01 -6.67
N LEU A 98 -3.81 17.58 -5.63
CA LEU A 98 -3.31 17.50 -4.25
C LEU A 98 -3.37 16.10 -3.64
N LEU A 99 -4.38 15.28 -4.00
CA LEU A 99 -4.47 13.87 -3.59
C LEU A 99 -3.48 12.98 -4.37
N ALA A 100 -3.24 13.29 -5.64
CA ALA A 100 -2.39 12.50 -6.51
C ALA A 100 -0.89 12.80 -6.32
N LEU A 101 -0.51 14.06 -6.09
CA LEU A 101 0.89 14.50 -5.99
C LEU A 101 1.71 13.69 -4.96
N PRO A 102 1.29 13.55 -3.69
CA PRO A 102 2.02 12.74 -2.72
C PRO A 102 2.10 11.27 -3.12
N GLN A 103 1.09 10.75 -3.84
CA GLN A 103 1.06 9.36 -4.28
C GLN A 103 2.01 9.12 -5.46
N LEU A 104 2.13 10.09 -6.37
CA LEU A 104 3.02 10.08 -7.53
C LEU A 104 4.50 10.18 -7.10
N GLU A 105 4.81 11.04 -6.13
CA GLU A 105 6.15 11.13 -5.56
C GLU A 105 6.57 9.80 -4.90
N VAL A 106 5.66 9.19 -4.13
CA VAL A 106 5.89 7.86 -3.54
C VAL A 106 5.97 6.76 -4.62
N LEU A 107 5.28 6.91 -5.77
CA LEU A 107 5.37 5.95 -6.90
C LEU A 107 6.73 6.05 -7.61
N ALA A 108 7.28 7.25 -7.71
CA ALA A 108 8.53 7.50 -8.43
C ALA A 108 9.78 7.07 -7.66
N ILE A 109 9.73 7.08 -6.32
CA ILE A 109 10.92 6.87 -5.47
C ILE A 109 11.01 5.45 -4.90
N MET A 110 9.89 4.76 -4.72
CA MET A 110 9.88 3.44 -4.06
C MET A 110 9.52 2.32 -5.05
N PRO A 111 10.47 1.45 -5.43
CA PRO A 111 10.19 0.32 -6.33
C PRO A 111 9.15 -0.61 -5.71
N GLU A 112 8.24 -1.11 -6.55
CA GLU A 112 7.23 -2.07 -6.16
C GLU A 112 7.90 -3.43 -5.90
N THR A 113 8.17 -3.79 -4.64
CA THR A 113 8.49 -5.18 -4.26
C THR A 113 7.22 -6.02 -4.42
N ASN A 114 6.93 -6.40 -5.66
CA ASN A 114 5.71 -7.09 -6.01
C ASN A 114 5.81 -8.53 -5.48
N THR A 115 4.72 -9.07 -4.96
CA THR A 115 4.65 -10.48 -4.49
C THR A 115 5.20 -11.44 -5.55
N GLY A 116 5.00 -11.12 -6.84
CA GLY A 116 5.58 -11.84 -7.97
C GLY A 116 7.12 -11.87 -7.96
N GLU A 117 7.81 -10.74 -7.73
CA GLU A 117 9.28 -10.70 -7.71
C GLU A 117 9.87 -11.55 -6.57
N ILE A 118 9.23 -11.51 -5.39
CA ILE A 118 9.60 -12.37 -4.26
C ILE A 118 9.53 -13.84 -4.66
N VAL A 119 8.42 -14.21 -5.27
CA VAL A 119 8.18 -15.57 -5.70
C VAL A 119 9.11 -15.97 -6.83
N ASP A 120 9.41 -15.10 -7.79
CA ASP A 120 10.31 -15.37 -8.91
C ASP A 120 11.73 -15.64 -8.42
N ILE A 121 12.22 -14.87 -7.43
CA ILE A 121 13.52 -15.13 -6.79
C ILE A 121 13.52 -16.50 -6.12
N ILE A 122 12.49 -16.82 -5.34
CA ILE A 122 12.40 -18.11 -4.65
C ILE A 122 12.29 -19.25 -5.66
N ALA A 123 11.41 -19.15 -6.65
CA ALA A 123 11.18 -20.17 -7.67
C ALA A 123 12.42 -20.46 -8.50
N ARG A 124 13.24 -19.43 -8.77
CA ARG A 124 14.51 -19.59 -9.50
C ARG A 124 15.61 -20.22 -8.65
N ASP A 125 15.69 -19.83 -7.38
CA ASP A 125 16.89 -20.09 -6.57
C ASP A 125 16.70 -21.17 -5.50
N ALA A 126 15.47 -21.54 -5.13
CA ALA A 126 15.17 -22.53 -4.09
C ALA A 126 15.26 -23.97 -4.61
N ASP A 127 15.72 -24.88 -3.75
CA ASP A 127 15.65 -26.34 -4.00
C ASP A 127 14.33 -26.85 -3.43
N SER A 128 13.36 -27.17 -4.30
CA SER A 128 12.01 -27.58 -3.88
C SER A 128 11.97 -28.86 -3.03
N LYS A 129 13.06 -29.64 -2.96
CA LYS A 129 13.12 -30.86 -2.15
C LYS A 129 13.69 -30.65 -0.75
N LYS A 130 14.33 -29.51 -0.50
CA LYS A 130 15.10 -29.28 0.74
C LYS A 130 14.83 -27.94 1.39
N ASP A 131 14.48 -26.93 0.62
CA ASP A 131 14.28 -25.59 1.12
C ASP A 131 12.87 -25.38 1.66
N LEU A 132 12.77 -24.55 2.69
CA LEU A 132 11.51 -24.17 3.31
C LEU A 132 11.29 -22.66 3.19
N VAL A 133 10.12 -22.29 2.69
CA VAL A 133 9.64 -20.90 2.71
C VAL A 133 8.83 -20.66 3.99
N VAL A 134 9.30 -19.74 4.83
CA VAL A 134 8.64 -19.35 6.08
C VAL A 134 8.06 -17.95 5.91
N ILE A 135 6.74 -17.84 6.02
CA ILE A 135 6.03 -16.56 5.97
C ILE A 135 5.63 -16.18 7.40
N SER A 136 6.41 -15.29 8.02
CA SER A 136 6.19 -14.89 9.42
C SER A 136 5.04 -13.89 9.57
N TRP A 137 4.67 -13.20 8.49
CA TRP A 137 3.54 -12.29 8.46
C TRP A 137 2.33 -12.90 7.74
N GLN A 138 1.44 -13.51 8.50
CA GLN A 138 0.27 -14.24 7.96
C GLN A 138 -0.58 -13.40 6.99
N ILE A 139 -0.60 -12.07 7.12
CA ILE A 139 -1.39 -11.17 6.28
C ILE A 139 -1.04 -11.32 4.79
N ILE A 140 0.24 -11.51 4.44
CA ILE A 140 0.68 -11.66 3.05
C ILE A 140 0.67 -13.12 2.58
N ALA A 141 0.49 -14.08 3.49
CA ALA A 141 0.59 -15.50 3.16
C ALA A 141 -0.30 -15.94 1.99
N PRO A 142 -1.59 -15.53 1.89
CA PRO A 142 -2.42 -15.88 0.72
C PRO A 142 -1.86 -15.38 -0.61
N ALA A 143 -1.31 -14.16 -0.65
CA ALA A 143 -0.76 -13.59 -1.88
C ALA A 143 0.50 -14.33 -2.32
N ILE A 144 1.43 -14.58 -1.40
CA ILE A 144 2.65 -15.35 -1.69
C ILE A 144 2.29 -16.78 -2.11
N ASN A 145 1.43 -17.45 -1.35
CA ASN A 145 1.02 -18.83 -1.62
C ASN A 145 0.22 -18.97 -2.92
N TYR A 146 -0.42 -17.91 -3.42
CA TYR A 146 -1.09 -17.94 -4.72
C TYR A 146 -0.09 -18.10 -5.87
N TYR A 147 1.02 -17.35 -5.84
CA TYR A 147 2.01 -17.34 -6.91
C TYR A 147 3.13 -18.38 -6.75
N LEU A 148 3.46 -18.77 -5.50
CA LEU A 148 4.54 -19.70 -5.23
C LEU A 148 4.30 -21.06 -5.92
N PRO A 149 5.30 -21.69 -6.57
CA PRO A 149 5.16 -23.04 -7.08
C PRO A 149 4.68 -24.04 -6.01
N ARG A 150 3.87 -25.04 -6.40
CA ARG A 150 3.24 -25.99 -5.47
C ARG A 150 4.20 -27.06 -4.93
N ASP A 151 5.32 -27.26 -5.61
CA ASP A 151 6.39 -28.18 -5.22
C ASP A 151 7.33 -27.57 -4.17
N ILE A 152 7.37 -26.24 -4.04
CA ILE A 152 8.12 -25.58 -2.97
C ILE A 152 7.31 -25.60 -1.68
N GLU A 153 7.91 -26.16 -0.63
CA GLU A 153 7.27 -26.20 0.67
C GLU A 153 7.19 -24.81 1.30
N SER A 154 5.99 -24.40 1.68
CA SER A 154 5.74 -23.16 2.41
C SER A 154 4.94 -23.39 3.69
N VAL A 155 5.34 -22.68 4.74
CA VAL A 155 4.62 -22.59 5.99
C VAL A 155 4.40 -21.14 6.36
N SER A 156 3.25 -20.87 6.96
CA SER A 156 2.89 -19.55 7.45
C SER A 156 2.68 -19.63 8.95
N PHE A 157 3.15 -18.63 9.69
CA PHE A 157 2.88 -18.55 11.12
C PHE A 157 1.62 -17.70 11.35
N PRO A 158 0.58 -18.21 12.04
CA PRO A 158 0.59 -19.35 12.97
C PRO A 158 0.05 -20.68 12.43
N ASP A 159 -0.39 -20.74 11.17
CA ASP A 159 -1.19 -21.87 10.68
C ASP A 159 -0.36 -23.11 10.28
N LEU A 160 0.98 -23.03 10.28
CA LEU A 160 1.98 -24.10 10.04
C LEU A 160 1.81 -24.91 8.75
N ARG A 161 0.95 -24.44 7.87
CA ARG A 161 0.66 -25.00 6.56
C ARG A 161 0.57 -23.88 5.55
N ARG A 162 0.75 -24.23 4.28
CA ARG A 162 0.40 -23.36 3.17
C ARG A 162 -1.09 -23.02 3.26
N SER A 163 -1.40 -21.74 3.40
CA SER A 163 -2.77 -21.25 3.50
C SER A 163 -3.06 -20.28 2.36
N ASP A 164 -4.05 -20.62 1.55
CA ASP A 164 -4.53 -19.78 0.46
C ASP A 164 -5.58 -18.75 0.98
N PHE A 165 -5.96 -18.86 2.26
CA PHE A 165 -6.94 -17.99 2.94
C PHE A 165 -6.54 -17.76 4.41
N ASN A 166 -6.82 -16.59 4.96
CA ASN A 166 -6.61 -16.31 6.39
C ASN A 166 -7.91 -16.45 7.17
N HIS A 167 -7.90 -17.30 8.20
CA HIS A 167 -9.00 -17.40 9.16
C HIS A 167 -8.81 -16.33 10.24
N TRP A 168 -9.33 -15.14 10.01
CA TRP A 168 -9.21 -14.02 10.94
C TRP A 168 -9.83 -14.25 12.33
N PRO A 169 -10.98 -14.96 12.44
CA PRO A 169 -11.46 -15.39 13.75
C PRO A 169 -10.36 -16.19 14.46
N GLU A 170 -10.12 -15.88 15.73
CA GLU A 170 -9.14 -16.56 16.60
C GLU A 170 -7.66 -16.37 16.18
N MET A 171 -7.36 -15.50 15.20
CA MET A 171 -5.97 -15.26 14.78
C MET A 171 -5.10 -14.80 15.96
N GLN A 172 -5.64 -13.95 16.84
CA GLN A 172 -4.91 -13.46 18.01
C GLN A 172 -4.51 -14.61 18.95
N ASP A 173 -5.43 -15.53 19.21
CA ASP A 173 -5.19 -16.70 20.07
C ASP A 173 -4.16 -17.63 19.43
N ARG A 174 -4.26 -17.87 18.12
CA ARG A 174 -3.30 -18.71 17.38
C ARG A 174 -1.90 -18.10 17.33
N VAL A 175 -1.77 -16.78 17.26
CA VAL A 175 -0.48 -16.09 17.30
C VAL A 175 0.09 -16.10 18.73
N LYS A 176 -0.75 -16.00 19.76
CA LYS A 176 -0.34 -16.11 21.17
C LYS A 176 0.06 -17.54 21.56
N ASP A 177 -0.37 -18.57 20.85
CA ASP A 177 -0.05 -19.97 21.16
C ASP A 177 1.44 -20.30 20.92
N SER A 178 2.20 -20.44 22.01
CA SER A 178 3.63 -20.76 21.96
C SER A 178 3.91 -22.15 21.38
N LYS A 179 2.96 -23.11 21.47
CA LYS A 179 3.14 -24.45 20.89
C LYS A 179 3.25 -24.40 19.36
N ARG A 180 2.56 -23.45 18.73
CA ARG A 180 2.66 -23.24 17.27
C ARG A 180 4.01 -22.68 16.89
N LEU A 181 4.56 -21.79 17.71
CA LEU A 181 5.90 -21.24 17.48
C LEU A 181 6.96 -22.33 17.66
N GLU A 182 6.85 -23.14 18.71
CA GLU A 182 7.73 -24.30 18.95
C GLU A 182 7.68 -25.28 17.78
N ALA A 183 6.49 -25.62 17.27
CA ALA A 183 6.34 -26.51 16.12
C ALA A 183 6.93 -25.91 14.83
N LEU A 184 6.86 -24.58 14.65
CA LEU A 184 7.57 -23.90 13.57
C LEU A 184 9.09 -24.04 13.72
N PHE A 185 9.62 -23.83 14.93
CA PHE A 185 11.06 -23.95 15.19
C PHE A 185 11.57 -25.37 14.96
N GLU A 186 10.84 -26.40 15.39
CA GLU A 186 11.22 -27.79 15.11
C GLU A 186 11.28 -28.07 13.60
N LYS A 187 10.31 -27.56 12.82
CA LYS A 187 10.32 -27.71 11.36
C LYS A 187 11.48 -26.97 10.70
N MET A 188 11.75 -25.74 11.13
CA MET A 188 12.89 -24.96 10.63
C MET A 188 14.22 -25.63 10.97
N LYS A 189 14.35 -26.16 12.19
CA LYS A 189 15.51 -26.92 12.64
C LYS A 189 15.73 -28.16 11.79
N GLN A 190 14.69 -28.97 11.60
CA GLN A 190 14.74 -30.15 10.75
C GLN A 190 15.23 -29.80 9.34
N THR A 191 14.68 -28.75 8.74
CA THR A 191 15.08 -28.28 7.40
C THR A 191 16.57 -27.95 7.33
N VAL A 192 17.08 -27.23 8.32
CA VAL A 192 18.50 -26.85 8.40
C VAL A 192 19.40 -28.07 8.65
N ASP A 193 18.99 -28.99 9.52
CA ASP A 193 19.72 -30.22 9.84
C ASP A 193 19.81 -31.17 8.62
N GLU A 194 18.79 -31.18 7.76
CA GLU A 194 18.76 -31.90 6.49
C GLU A 194 19.56 -31.19 5.37
N GLY A 195 20.15 -30.02 5.66
CA GLY A 195 20.97 -29.24 4.74
C GLY A 195 20.20 -28.31 3.82
N GLY A 196 18.92 -28.06 4.10
CA GLY A 196 18.08 -27.10 3.41
C GLY A 196 18.30 -25.64 3.83
N ARG A 197 17.74 -24.72 3.05
CA ARG A 197 17.74 -23.28 3.34
C ARG A 197 16.38 -22.83 3.85
N ILE A 198 16.41 -21.82 4.73
CA ILE A 198 15.19 -21.12 5.15
C ILE A 198 15.07 -19.82 4.38
N TRP A 199 13.98 -19.68 3.63
CA TRP A 199 13.57 -18.44 2.96
C TRP A 199 12.54 -17.74 3.83
N LEU A 200 12.97 -16.76 4.60
CA LEU A 200 12.10 -15.98 5.48
C LEU A 200 11.49 -14.80 4.71
N ILE A 201 10.16 -14.77 4.65
CA ILE A 201 9.37 -13.64 4.20
C ILE A 201 8.75 -12.98 5.43
N GLU A 202 9.19 -11.77 5.74
CA GLU A 202 8.76 -11.04 6.93
C GLU A 202 8.41 -9.59 6.63
N ARG A 203 7.66 -8.94 7.52
CA ARG A 203 7.38 -7.51 7.39
C ARG A 203 8.64 -6.70 7.71
N ALA A 204 9.04 -5.81 6.80
CA ALA A 204 10.12 -4.86 7.02
C ALA A 204 9.80 -3.90 8.17
N ARG A 205 10.68 -3.93 9.16
CA ARG A 205 10.61 -3.19 10.43
C ARG A 205 11.95 -3.25 11.14
N ASP A 206 12.12 -2.39 12.13
CA ASP A 206 13.26 -2.49 13.05
C ASP A 206 13.10 -3.72 13.95
N LEU A 207 14.13 -4.56 13.98
CA LEU A 207 14.18 -5.72 14.85
C LEU A 207 14.30 -5.24 16.30
N THR A 208 13.33 -5.60 17.13
CA THR A 208 13.37 -5.29 18.57
C THR A 208 13.64 -6.58 19.33
N VAL A 209 14.78 -6.66 20.02
CA VAL A 209 15.08 -7.81 20.87
C VAL A 209 14.40 -7.63 22.22
N HIS A 210 13.39 -8.46 22.47
CA HIS A 210 12.66 -8.45 23.73
C HIS A 210 13.33 -9.39 24.74
N LYS A 211 13.63 -8.89 25.96
CA LYS A 211 14.30 -9.68 27.01
C LYS A 211 13.47 -10.87 27.53
N ASP A 212 12.14 -10.76 27.49
CA ASP A 212 11.21 -11.82 27.92
C ASP A 212 9.89 -11.73 27.12
N PRO A 213 9.86 -12.30 25.90
CA PRO A 213 8.69 -12.23 25.03
C PRO A 213 7.49 -12.99 25.61
N GLU A 214 7.71 -14.12 26.30
CA GLU A 214 6.63 -14.94 26.86
C GLU A 214 5.91 -14.24 28.02
N LYS A 215 6.62 -13.45 28.83
CA LYS A 215 5.98 -12.58 29.82
C LYS A 215 5.11 -11.52 29.14
N ARG A 216 5.60 -10.88 28.07
CA ARG A 216 4.88 -9.82 27.34
C ARG A 216 3.63 -10.36 26.63
N LEU A 217 3.63 -11.61 26.19
CA LEU A 217 2.45 -12.27 25.59
C LEU A 217 1.32 -12.54 26.60
N LYS A 218 1.65 -12.67 27.88
CA LYS A 218 0.67 -12.82 28.97
C LYS A 218 0.03 -11.49 29.36
N GLU A 219 0.64 -10.37 28.98
CA GLU A 219 0.03 -9.05 29.08
C GLU A 219 -1.03 -8.91 27.98
N ASP A 220 -2.06 -8.09 28.23
CA ASP A 220 -3.08 -7.80 27.21
C ASP A 220 -2.54 -6.81 26.19
N ILE A 221 -1.63 -7.29 25.34
CA ILE A 221 -0.98 -6.51 24.29
C ILE A 221 -1.81 -6.51 23.01
N ALA A 222 -1.65 -5.43 22.24
CA ALA A 222 -2.32 -5.26 20.96
C ALA A 222 -2.00 -6.42 20.00
N PHE A 223 -2.95 -6.75 19.15
CA PHE A 223 -2.82 -7.81 18.14
C PHE A 223 -1.59 -7.62 17.23
N GLU A 224 -1.36 -6.38 16.75
CA GLU A 224 -0.19 -6.06 15.92
C GLU A 224 1.13 -6.22 16.67
N GLU A 225 1.15 -5.88 17.96
CA GLU A 225 2.31 -6.04 18.83
C GLU A 225 2.62 -7.53 19.05
N THR A 226 1.58 -8.36 19.20
CA THR A 226 1.73 -9.81 19.32
C THR A 226 2.38 -10.40 18.06
N PHE A 227 1.93 -9.98 16.87
CA PHE A 227 2.55 -10.38 15.60
C PHE A 227 4.02 -9.96 15.52
N THR A 228 4.30 -8.70 15.88
CA THR A 228 5.63 -8.11 15.87
C THR A 228 6.58 -8.92 16.74
N LEU A 229 6.15 -9.23 17.97
CA LEU A 229 6.91 -10.04 18.91
C LEU A 229 7.19 -11.45 18.39
N ARG A 230 6.19 -12.13 17.79
CA ARG A 230 6.37 -13.47 17.21
C ARG A 230 7.31 -13.45 16.01
N MET A 231 7.21 -12.44 15.15
CA MET A 231 8.16 -12.25 14.05
C MET A 231 9.60 -12.03 14.58
N ASP A 232 9.77 -11.28 15.68
CA ASP A 232 11.09 -11.08 16.31
C ASP A 232 11.66 -12.38 16.86
N GLN A 233 10.83 -13.23 17.46
CA GLN A 233 11.25 -14.55 17.92
C GLN A 233 11.67 -15.44 16.75
N ILE A 234 10.94 -15.44 15.63
CA ILE A 234 11.28 -16.21 14.43
C ILE A 234 12.62 -15.75 13.83
N HIS A 235 12.78 -14.43 13.68
CA HIS A 235 14.02 -13.85 13.16
C HIS A 235 15.21 -14.14 14.09
N SER A 236 15.03 -13.96 15.39
CA SER A 236 16.09 -14.22 16.39
C SER A 236 16.48 -15.69 16.43
N TRP A 237 15.50 -16.60 16.36
CA TRP A 237 15.77 -18.04 16.29
C TRP A 237 16.61 -18.39 15.06
N LEU A 238 16.26 -17.86 13.87
CA LEU A 238 17.06 -18.04 12.65
C LEU A 238 18.47 -17.49 12.81
N LYS A 239 18.58 -16.35 13.49
CA LYS A 239 19.87 -15.72 13.73
C LYS A 239 20.80 -16.57 14.59
N GLU A 240 20.24 -17.22 15.60
CA GLU A 240 20.98 -17.99 16.59
C GLU A 240 21.25 -19.44 16.14
N ASN A 241 20.35 -20.05 15.37
CA ASN A 241 20.38 -21.48 15.06
C ASN A 241 20.84 -21.80 13.63
N ALA A 242 20.79 -20.84 12.69
CA ALA A 242 21.45 -21.01 11.40
C ALA A 242 22.93 -20.63 11.52
N GLU A 243 23.85 -21.43 11.00
CA GLU A 243 25.27 -21.06 10.85
C GLU A 243 25.38 -19.92 9.81
N GLN A 244 25.26 -18.67 10.26
CA GLN A 244 24.69 -17.59 9.46
C GLN A 244 25.47 -17.18 8.20
N ARG A 245 24.79 -17.30 7.05
CA ARG A 245 24.91 -16.39 5.89
C ARG A 245 23.55 -15.73 5.61
N GLY A 246 23.18 -14.76 6.44
CA GLY A 246 21.97 -13.95 6.22
C GLY A 246 22.16 -13.03 5.02
N GLU A 247 21.55 -13.36 3.88
CA GLU A 247 21.53 -12.51 2.70
C GLU A 247 20.14 -11.87 2.56
N ILE A 248 20.07 -10.55 2.79
CA ILE A 248 18.86 -9.77 2.50
C ILE A 248 18.86 -9.51 1.00
N ARG A 249 17.84 -10.01 0.30
CA ARG A 249 17.77 -9.95 -1.16
C ARG A 249 16.86 -8.85 -1.70
N MET A 250 15.97 -8.32 -0.87
CA MET A 250 15.04 -7.27 -1.28
C MET A 250 14.90 -6.20 -0.20
N ALA A 251 14.57 -4.99 -0.64
CA ALA A 251 14.22 -3.84 0.20
C ALA A 251 12.69 -3.72 0.36
N PRO A 252 12.19 -2.94 1.33
CA PRO A 252 10.77 -2.80 1.61
C PRO A 252 10.01 -2.23 0.41
N GLY A 253 8.89 -2.84 0.03
CA GLY A 253 8.04 -2.39 -1.07
C GLY A 253 6.88 -1.48 -0.64
N ARG A 254 6.28 -0.81 -1.64
CA ARG A 254 5.17 0.16 -1.47
C ARG A 254 3.88 -0.45 -0.90
N ASP A 255 3.48 -1.63 -1.36
CA ASP A 255 2.20 -2.25 -0.96
C ASP A 255 2.31 -2.94 0.39
N PHE A 256 3.47 -3.51 0.66
CA PHE A 256 3.78 -4.20 1.88
C PHE A 256 5.27 -4.04 2.17
N PRO A 257 5.65 -3.45 3.32
CA PRO A 257 7.05 -3.44 3.73
C PRO A 257 7.39 -4.90 4.02
N ILE A 258 8.02 -5.61 3.07
CA ILE A 258 8.38 -7.03 3.19
C ILE A 258 9.88 -7.18 2.89
N PHE A 259 10.54 -8.02 3.68
CA PHE A 259 11.88 -8.51 3.41
C PHE A 259 11.84 -9.98 3.02
N LEU A 260 12.70 -10.34 2.07
CA LEU A 260 13.10 -11.73 1.82
C LEU A 260 14.53 -11.91 2.30
N THR A 261 14.69 -12.80 3.27
CA THR A 261 15.99 -13.13 3.85
C THR A 261 16.24 -14.63 3.69
N THR A 262 17.38 -15.00 3.12
CA THR A 262 17.78 -16.41 3.01
C THR A 262 18.78 -16.75 4.11
N PHE A 263 18.57 -17.89 4.77
CA PHE A 263 19.47 -18.45 5.77
C PHE A 263 19.94 -19.84 5.32
N VAL A 264 21.24 -20.10 5.44
CA VAL A 264 21.90 -21.36 5.02
C VAL A 264 22.86 -21.79 6.12
N LYS A 265 23.04 -23.10 6.32
CA LYS A 265 24.11 -23.64 7.16
C LYS A 265 25.48 -23.42 6.51
N SER A 266 26.48 -22.96 7.26
CA SER A 266 27.77 -22.55 6.70
C SER A 266 28.70 -23.75 6.54
N ASN A 267 28.81 -24.27 5.31
CA ASN A 267 29.80 -25.31 4.99
C ASN A 267 31.26 -24.81 4.98
N SER A 268 31.52 -23.54 5.29
CA SER A 268 32.86 -22.95 5.27
C SER A 268 33.04 -22.00 6.44
N GLY A 269 34.15 -22.10 7.17
CA GLY A 269 34.55 -21.17 8.24
C GLY A 269 34.86 -19.73 7.76
N ILE A 270 34.21 -19.27 6.70
CA ILE A 270 34.35 -17.93 6.12
C ILE A 270 33.07 -17.17 6.44
N LYS A 271 33.18 -16.20 7.34
CA LYS A 271 32.10 -15.26 7.65
C LYS A 271 31.68 -14.53 6.36
N PRO A 272 30.38 -14.39 6.09
CA PRO A 272 29.93 -13.63 4.94
C PRO A 272 30.17 -12.14 5.16
N GLU A 273 30.78 -11.48 4.17
CA GLU A 273 30.74 -10.03 4.05
C GLU A 273 29.30 -9.59 3.81
N LEU A 274 28.76 -8.81 4.76
CA LEU A 274 27.54 -8.04 4.56
C LEU A 274 27.81 -7.09 3.39
N ARG A 275 27.16 -7.32 2.24
CA ARG A 275 27.15 -6.29 1.19
C ARG A 275 26.45 -5.07 1.77
N PRO A 276 27.05 -3.87 1.65
CA PRO A 276 26.40 -2.65 2.10
C PRO A 276 25.07 -2.50 1.35
N GLN A 277 24.00 -2.22 2.10
CA GLN A 277 22.75 -1.77 1.48
C GLN A 277 23.05 -0.52 0.65
N PRO A 278 22.42 -0.37 -0.53
CA PRO A 278 22.47 0.91 -1.22
C PRO A 278 21.91 1.99 -0.28
N ALA A 279 22.69 3.05 -0.08
CA ALA A 279 22.28 4.21 0.71
C ALA A 279 20.98 4.82 0.14
N PRO A 280 20.15 5.45 1.01
CA PRO A 280 18.88 6.06 0.61
C PRO A 280 19.03 7.11 -0.49
#